data_AF-A0A5C6VFL3-F1
#
_entry.id   AF-A0A5C6VFL3-F1
#
_cell.length_a   1.000
_cell.length_b   1.000
_cell.length_c   1.000
_cell.angle_alpha   90.00
_cell.angle_beta   90.00
_cell.angle_gamma   90.00
#
_symmetry.space_group_name_H-M   'P 1'
#
loop_
_entity.id
_entity.type
_entity.pdbx_description
1 polymer ?
#
loop_
_entity_poly.entity_id
_entity_poly.type
_entity_poly.pdbx_seq_one_letter_code
_entity_poly.pdbx_strand_id
1 'polypeptide(L)'
;MKRLLVTLAAGFALSAPVAQAHEIYGQVGTEGVGIGFSEPLGTRDNIRAEFNGFALSHNFSAGGLNYDGKAQIYHGGLYLDFFPAPATVPFRFTAGMIIGGDNVSGDANSPSGTVDINGTNYPTNGETVHAKARYPTVRPYIGIGFGHTPIAQKGFSAFFDAGVTYGRPHVTLDVPADIVAEAGQANVDAERQALQDKADKWRWYPIVKVGVTYRF
;
A
#
# COMPACT_ATOMS: atom_id res chain seq x y z
N MET A 1 13.47 22.73 12.39
CA MET A 1 12.59 22.30 11.28
C MET A 1 11.20 22.06 11.85
N LYS A 2 10.27 22.99 11.63
CA LYS A 2 8.92 22.96 12.21
C LYS A 2 8.05 21.98 11.40
N ARG A 3 7.48 20.98 12.07
CA ARG A 3 6.52 20.03 11.47
C ARG A 3 5.19 20.77 11.28
N LEU A 4 4.78 20.97 10.02
CA LEU A 4 3.43 21.46 9.70
C LEU A 4 2.45 20.30 9.91
N LEU A 5 1.61 20.41 10.93
CA LEU A 5 0.37 19.63 11.07
C LEU A 5 -0.65 20.24 10.10
N VAL A 6 -1.01 19.50 9.07
CA VAL A 6 -2.13 19.85 8.19
C VAL A 6 -3.38 19.21 8.78
N THR A 7 -4.16 20.01 9.50
CA THR A 7 -5.49 19.63 9.97
C THR A 7 -6.47 19.85 8.81
N LEU A 8 -6.91 18.78 8.16
CA LEU A 8 -7.93 18.85 7.12
C LEU A 8 -9.31 18.86 7.78
N ALA A 9 -9.83 20.04 8.09
CA ALA A 9 -11.22 20.23 8.51
C ALA A 9 -12.06 20.55 7.25
N ALA A 10 -12.71 19.54 6.67
CA ALA A 10 -13.70 19.74 5.62
C ALA A 10 -15.09 19.84 6.28
N GLY A 11 -15.58 21.07 6.44
CA GLY A 11 -16.97 21.31 6.80
C GLY A 11 -17.86 21.12 5.56
N PHE A 12 -18.80 20.18 5.62
CA PHE A 12 -19.92 20.11 4.68
C PHE A 12 -21.19 20.57 5.40
N ALA A 13 -21.82 21.62 4.85
CA ALA A 13 -23.09 22.14 5.32
C ALA A 13 -24.25 21.45 4.59
N LEU A 14 -25.09 20.78 5.41
CA LEU A 14 -26.54 20.56 5.33
C LEU A 14 -27.21 20.27 3.96
N SER A 15 -27.66 19.01 3.81
CA SER A 15 -28.97 18.73 3.20
C SER A 15 -29.58 17.44 3.79
N ALA A 16 -30.83 17.55 4.28
CA ALA A 16 -31.80 16.55 4.76
C ALA A 16 -31.34 15.34 5.62
N PRO A 17 -32.01 15.04 6.77
CA PRO A 17 -31.74 13.84 7.53
C PRO A 17 -32.41 12.65 6.82
N VAL A 18 -31.76 12.07 5.82
CA VAL A 18 -31.87 10.62 5.67
C VAL A 18 -31.28 10.06 6.96
N ALA A 19 -31.96 9.13 7.63
CA ALA A 19 -31.38 8.44 8.78
C ALA A 19 -30.15 7.67 8.27
N GLN A 20 -28.99 8.32 8.25
CA GLN A 20 -27.76 7.80 7.67
C GLN A 20 -27.16 6.91 8.74
N ALA A 21 -27.40 5.61 8.58
CA ALA A 21 -26.79 4.62 9.44
C ALA A 21 -25.28 4.60 9.15
N HIS A 22 -24.49 4.80 10.20
CA HIS A 22 -23.04 4.76 10.10
C HIS A 22 -22.56 3.32 10.16
N GLU A 23 -21.44 3.04 9.51
CA GLU A 23 -20.87 1.70 9.50
C GLU A 23 -19.39 1.75 9.85
N ILE A 24 -19.00 0.89 10.77
CA ILE A 24 -17.60 0.58 11.07
C ILE A 24 -17.29 -0.82 10.59
N TYR A 25 -16.04 -1.09 10.23
CA TYR A 25 -15.62 -2.42 9.79
C TYR A 25 -14.18 -2.72 10.16
N GLY A 26 -13.91 -4.02 10.29
CA GLY A 26 -12.57 -4.57 10.40
C GLY A 26 -12.30 -5.49 9.22
N GLN A 27 -11.05 -5.54 8.76
CA GLN A 27 -10.70 -6.22 7.53
C GLN A 27 -9.31 -6.85 7.55
N VAL A 28 -9.14 -7.84 6.67
CA VAL A 28 -7.86 -8.46 6.36
C VAL A 28 -7.72 -8.63 4.85
N GLY A 29 -6.51 -8.45 4.33
CA GLY A 29 -6.25 -8.59 2.91
C GLY A 29 -4.78 -8.51 2.56
N THR A 30 -4.49 -8.30 1.28
CA THR A 30 -3.13 -8.11 0.76
C THR A 30 -2.40 -6.92 1.39
N GLU A 31 -3.15 -5.95 1.92
CA GLU A 31 -2.66 -4.75 2.59
C GLU A 31 -2.52 -4.92 4.11
N GLY A 32 -2.73 -6.14 4.63
CA GLY A 32 -2.61 -6.46 6.05
C GLY A 32 -3.95 -6.45 6.76
N VAL A 33 -3.94 -5.98 8.01
CA VAL A 33 -5.15 -5.79 8.82
C VAL A 33 -5.55 -4.33 8.82
N GLY A 34 -6.85 -4.07 8.88
CA GLY A 34 -7.34 -2.70 8.84
C GLY A 34 -8.68 -2.50 9.54
N ILE A 35 -8.98 -1.22 9.73
CA ILE A 35 -10.27 -0.74 10.21
C ILE A 35 -10.76 0.36 9.30
N GLY A 36 -12.07 0.55 9.22
CA GLY A 36 -12.61 1.67 8.47
C GLY A 36 -14.00 2.08 8.91
N PHE A 37 -14.42 3.17 8.29
CA PHE A 37 -15.69 3.82 8.45
C PHE A 37 -16.32 4.02 7.08
N SER A 38 -17.64 3.90 7.01
CA SER A 38 -18.44 4.07 5.82
C SER A 38 -19.69 4.87 6.17
N GLU A 39 -20.02 5.80 5.29
CA GLU A 39 -21.22 6.63 5.38
C GLU A 39 -21.96 6.60 4.04
N PRO A 40 -23.24 6.19 4.03
CA PRO A 40 -24.07 6.31 2.83
C PRO A 40 -24.22 7.78 2.44
N LEU A 41 -24.01 8.15 1.19
CA LEU A 41 -24.32 9.50 0.68
C LEU A 41 -25.74 9.57 0.07
N GLY A 42 -26.38 8.43 -0.10
CA GLY A 42 -27.71 8.29 -0.66
C GLY A 42 -28.16 6.83 -0.68
N THR A 43 -29.03 6.48 -1.61
CA THR A 43 -29.49 5.09 -1.77
C THR A 43 -28.59 4.24 -2.66
N ARG A 44 -27.66 4.87 -3.40
CA ARG A 44 -26.78 4.22 -4.38
C ARG A 44 -25.30 4.51 -4.18
N ASP A 45 -24.94 5.37 -3.23
CA ASP A 45 -23.59 5.88 -3.10
C ASP A 45 -23.15 5.81 -1.65
N ASN A 46 -21.89 5.43 -1.41
CA ASN A 46 -21.23 5.56 -0.11
C ASN A 46 -19.89 6.26 -0.25
N ILE A 47 -19.46 6.89 0.83
CA ILE A 47 -18.07 7.27 1.06
C ILE A 47 -17.46 6.38 2.14
N ARG A 48 -16.19 6.00 1.95
CA ARG A 48 -15.45 5.20 2.93
C ARG A 48 -14.10 5.81 3.21
N ALA A 49 -13.69 5.71 4.47
CA ALA A 49 -12.33 5.95 4.91
C ALA A 49 -11.83 4.70 5.63
N GLU A 50 -10.60 4.28 5.35
CA GLU A 50 -10.01 3.11 6.01
C GLU A 50 -8.54 3.35 6.31
N PHE A 51 -8.00 2.46 7.12
CA PHE A 51 -6.59 2.41 7.43
C PHE A 51 -6.14 0.96 7.50
N ASN A 52 -5.05 0.65 6.81
CA ASN A 52 -4.47 -0.68 6.75
C ASN A 52 -2.99 -0.66 7.13
N GLY A 53 -2.52 -1.78 7.66
CA GLY A 53 -1.10 -2.02 7.69
C GLY A 53 -0.69 -3.42 8.11
N PHE A 54 0.56 -3.72 7.80
CA PHE A 54 1.31 -4.83 8.36
C PHE A 54 2.81 -4.54 8.26
N ALA A 55 3.59 -5.24 9.07
CA ALA A 55 5.02 -5.31 8.94
C ALA A 55 5.43 -6.78 8.84
N LEU A 56 6.14 -7.14 7.77
CA LEU A 56 6.68 -8.47 7.57
C LEU A 56 8.19 -8.36 7.39
N SER A 57 8.93 -9.11 8.21
CA SER A 57 10.37 -9.30 8.03
C SER A 57 10.60 -10.71 7.49
N HIS A 58 11.30 -10.83 6.39
CA HIS A 58 11.66 -12.13 5.82
C HIS A 58 13.10 -12.08 5.30
N ASN A 59 13.91 -12.98 5.82
CA ASN A 59 15.28 -13.12 5.39
C ASN A 59 15.31 -14.07 4.21
N PHE A 60 15.90 -13.66 3.09
CA PHE A 60 16.03 -14.49 1.90
C PHE A 60 17.45 -14.43 1.35
N SER A 61 17.88 -15.50 0.71
CA SER A 61 19.19 -15.55 0.06
C SER A 61 19.02 -15.51 -1.46
N ALA A 62 19.72 -14.62 -2.14
CA ALA A 62 19.72 -14.53 -3.60
C ALA A 62 21.13 -14.16 -4.09
N GLY A 63 21.63 -14.83 -5.14
CA GLY A 63 22.96 -14.52 -5.69
C GLY A 63 24.14 -14.72 -4.73
N GLY A 64 24.00 -15.56 -3.70
CA GLY A 64 25.04 -15.77 -2.67
C GLY A 64 25.02 -14.76 -1.52
N LEU A 65 24.07 -13.82 -1.53
CA LEU A 65 23.90 -12.80 -0.49
C LEU A 65 22.71 -13.13 0.40
N ASN A 66 22.80 -12.78 1.68
CA ASN A 66 21.67 -12.83 2.60
C ASN A 66 21.05 -11.44 2.70
N TYR A 67 19.76 -11.35 2.42
CA TYR A 67 19.01 -10.11 2.51
C TYR A 67 18.07 -10.16 3.70
N ASP A 68 18.17 -9.18 4.58
CA ASP A 68 17.17 -8.93 5.61
C ASP A 68 16.06 -8.06 5.01
N GLY A 69 15.09 -8.72 4.37
CA GLY A 69 13.95 -8.07 3.73
C GLY A 69 12.92 -7.60 4.74
N LYS A 70 12.45 -6.36 4.61
CA LYS A 70 11.37 -5.77 5.41
C LYS A 70 10.33 -5.17 4.49
N ALA A 71 9.10 -5.66 4.57
CA ALA A 71 7.94 -5.05 3.95
C ALA A 71 7.13 -4.30 5.01
N GLN A 72 6.92 -3.00 4.80
CA GLN A 72 6.11 -2.15 5.67
C GLN A 72 5.00 -1.53 4.84
N ILE A 73 3.77 -1.96 5.11
CA ILE A 73 2.56 -1.40 4.52
C ILE A 73 1.84 -0.62 5.61
N TYR A 74 1.56 0.64 5.33
CA TYR A 74 0.88 1.55 6.24
C TYR A 74 0.32 2.71 5.43
N HIS A 75 -1.00 2.75 5.31
CA HIS A 75 -1.68 3.78 4.56
C HIS A 75 -3.13 3.95 5.02
N GLY A 76 -3.66 5.15 4.77
CA GLY A 76 -5.09 5.40 4.76
C GLY A 76 -5.66 5.26 3.35
N GLY A 77 -6.96 5.01 3.24
CA GLY A 77 -7.69 5.00 1.99
C GLY A 77 -8.93 5.87 2.07
N LEU A 78 -9.28 6.53 0.96
CA LEU A 78 -10.55 7.22 0.77
C LEU A 78 -11.21 6.69 -0.50
N TYR A 79 -12.48 6.29 -0.40
CA TYR A 79 -13.20 5.65 -1.49
C TYR A 79 -14.62 6.19 -1.65
N LEU A 80 -15.08 6.20 -2.89
CA LEU A 80 -16.46 6.37 -3.29
C LEU A 80 -16.94 5.08 -3.92
N ASP A 81 -18.09 4.61 -3.46
CA ASP A 81 -18.72 3.39 -3.92
C ASP A 81 -20.02 3.71 -4.64
N PHE A 82 -20.21 3.17 -5.83
CA PHE A 82 -21.45 3.27 -6.60
C PHE A 82 -22.11 1.91 -6.73
N PHE A 83 -23.38 1.83 -6.34
CA PHE A 83 -24.20 0.62 -6.36
C PHE A 83 -25.22 0.70 -7.52
N PRO A 84 -25.07 -0.10 -8.58
CA PRO A 84 -25.99 -0.06 -9.72
C PRO A 84 -27.42 -0.49 -9.36
N ALA A 85 -27.55 -1.49 -8.48
CA ALA A 85 -28.83 -2.09 -8.10
C ALA A 85 -28.84 -2.56 -6.62
N PRO A 86 -28.72 -1.65 -5.64
CA PRO A 86 -28.54 -1.97 -4.22
C PRO A 86 -29.73 -2.71 -3.59
N ALA A 87 -30.92 -2.60 -4.18
CA ALA A 87 -32.12 -3.33 -3.77
C ALA A 87 -32.10 -4.82 -4.17
N THR A 88 -31.22 -5.22 -5.08
CA THR A 88 -31.17 -6.57 -5.64
C THR A 88 -29.84 -7.25 -5.37
N VAL A 89 -28.74 -6.51 -5.50
CA VAL A 89 -27.39 -7.05 -5.33
C VAL A 89 -26.53 -6.04 -4.56
N PRO A 90 -25.78 -6.48 -3.53
CA PRO A 90 -24.88 -5.62 -2.77
C PRO A 90 -23.56 -5.36 -3.52
N PHE A 91 -23.58 -5.34 -4.85
CA PHE A 91 -22.41 -5.14 -5.72
C PHE A 91 -22.14 -3.65 -5.91
N ARG A 92 -20.86 -3.28 -5.87
CA ARG A 92 -20.39 -1.90 -6.04
C ARG A 92 -19.20 -1.78 -6.96
N PHE A 93 -19.16 -0.69 -7.71
CA PHE A 93 -17.93 -0.15 -8.29
C PHE A 93 -17.30 0.82 -7.29
N THR A 94 -15.99 0.83 -7.22
CA THR A 94 -15.24 1.65 -6.26
C THR A 94 -14.18 2.46 -6.98
N ALA A 95 -14.11 3.75 -6.68
CA ALA A 95 -13.01 4.62 -7.08
C ALA A 95 -12.48 5.32 -5.83
N GLY A 96 -11.18 5.54 -5.76
CA GLY A 96 -10.59 6.14 -4.57
C GLY A 96 -9.12 6.45 -4.70
N MET A 97 -8.51 6.69 -3.55
CA MET A 97 -7.08 6.88 -3.43
C MET A 97 -6.56 6.34 -2.12
N ILE A 98 -5.32 5.87 -2.17
CA ILE A 98 -4.55 5.39 -1.04
C ILE A 98 -3.47 6.42 -0.73
N ILE A 99 -3.33 6.76 0.54
CA ILE A 99 -2.41 7.79 1.04
C ILE A 99 -1.52 7.16 2.11
N GLY A 100 -0.24 7.00 1.84
CA GLY A 100 0.65 6.37 2.82
C GLY A 100 2.10 6.19 2.40
N GLY A 101 2.76 5.28 3.12
CA GLY A 101 4.22 5.13 3.13
C GLY A 101 4.72 3.76 2.74
N ASP A 102 3.93 2.96 2.02
CA ASP A 102 4.26 1.58 1.66
C ASP A 102 5.65 1.46 1.04
N ASN A 103 6.45 0.59 1.63
CA ASN A 103 7.82 0.36 1.18
C ASN A 103 8.29 -1.07 1.47
N VAL A 104 9.25 -1.48 0.65
CA VAL A 104 10.03 -2.70 0.84
C VAL A 104 11.50 -2.29 0.89
N SER A 105 12.21 -2.72 1.92
CA SER A 105 13.65 -2.53 2.05
C SER A 105 14.36 -3.86 2.20
N GLY A 106 15.62 -3.91 1.80
CA GLY A 106 16.50 -5.06 2.00
C GLY A 106 17.90 -4.58 2.34
N ASP A 107 18.43 -5.12 3.43
CA ASP A 107 19.82 -4.91 3.83
C ASP A 107 20.62 -6.13 3.34
N ALA A 108 21.56 -5.90 2.43
CA ALA A 108 22.40 -6.96 1.88
C ALA A 108 23.56 -7.24 2.83
N ASN A 109 23.43 -8.31 3.61
CA ASN A 109 24.48 -8.86 4.44
C ASN A 109 25.19 -9.96 3.66
N SER A 110 26.51 -9.85 3.52
CA SER A 110 27.30 -10.85 2.81
C SER A 110 28.11 -11.71 3.79
N PRO A 111 27.66 -12.94 4.14
CA PRO A 111 28.49 -13.89 4.88
C PRO A 111 29.79 -14.25 4.14
N SER A 112 29.78 -14.18 2.81
CA SER A 112 30.95 -14.41 1.95
C SER A 112 31.89 -13.21 1.85
N GLY A 113 31.54 -12.06 2.45
CA GLY A 113 32.31 -10.82 2.37
C GLY A 113 32.32 -10.11 1.01
N THR A 114 31.43 -10.45 0.07
CA THR A 114 31.31 -9.81 -1.25
C THR A 114 29.86 -9.48 -1.61
N VAL A 115 29.59 -8.39 -2.32
CA VAL A 115 28.27 -8.01 -2.87
C VAL A 115 28.29 -8.04 -4.40
N ASP A 116 27.25 -8.60 -5.03
CA ASP A 116 27.02 -8.51 -6.48
C ASP A 116 26.42 -7.15 -6.81
N ILE A 117 27.13 -6.38 -7.64
CA ILE A 117 26.65 -5.14 -8.23
C ILE A 117 26.77 -5.29 -9.73
N ASN A 118 25.64 -5.26 -10.45
CA ASN A 118 25.57 -5.35 -11.90
C ASN A 118 26.27 -6.61 -12.47
N GLY A 119 26.17 -7.75 -11.78
CA GLY A 119 26.74 -9.04 -12.19
C GLY A 119 28.22 -9.21 -11.86
N THR A 120 28.81 -8.29 -11.08
CA THR A 120 30.22 -8.36 -10.63
C THR A 120 30.28 -8.34 -9.11
N ASN A 121 31.07 -9.24 -8.53
CA ASN A 121 31.25 -9.33 -7.08
C ASN A 121 32.34 -8.36 -6.60
N TYR A 122 32.02 -7.54 -5.60
CA TYR A 122 32.92 -6.60 -4.94
C TYR A 122 33.03 -6.94 -3.46
N PRO A 123 34.22 -6.88 -2.83
CA PRO A 123 34.36 -7.07 -1.40
C PRO A 123 33.54 -6.02 -0.62
N THR A 124 32.80 -6.46 0.39
CA THR A 124 32.03 -5.54 1.24
C THR A 124 32.84 -5.00 2.40
N ASN A 125 33.96 -5.64 2.76
CA ASN A 125 34.78 -5.29 3.92
C ASN A 125 33.98 -5.18 5.24
N GLY A 126 32.86 -5.90 5.35
CA GLY A 126 31.94 -5.84 6.50
C GLY A 126 30.90 -4.73 6.44
N GLU A 127 30.89 -3.92 5.38
CA GLU A 127 29.87 -2.91 5.13
C GLU A 127 28.57 -3.52 4.54
N THR A 128 27.47 -2.78 4.65
CA THR A 128 26.13 -3.21 4.22
C THR A 128 25.63 -2.31 3.10
N VAL A 129 25.04 -2.91 2.07
CA VAL A 129 24.34 -2.18 1.00
C VAL A 129 22.85 -2.16 1.31
N HIS A 130 22.24 -0.98 1.26
CA HIS A 130 20.82 -0.81 1.55
C HIS A 130 20.02 -0.54 0.26
N ALA A 131 19.06 -1.40 -0.02
CA ALA A 131 18.11 -1.20 -1.11
C ALA A 131 16.72 -0.89 -0.55
N LYS A 132 16.03 0.09 -1.12
CA LYS A 132 14.66 0.42 -0.72
C LYS A 132 13.82 0.79 -1.94
N ALA A 133 12.68 0.13 -2.09
CA ALA A 133 11.63 0.48 -3.02
C ALA A 133 10.45 1.08 -2.26
N ARG A 134 10.07 2.33 -2.58
CA ARG A 134 8.98 3.04 -1.91
C ARG A 134 7.92 3.47 -2.92
N TYR A 135 6.66 3.19 -2.63
CA TYR A 135 5.55 3.66 -3.45
C TYR A 135 5.35 5.18 -3.34
N PRO A 136 4.74 5.83 -4.35
CA PRO A 136 4.29 7.21 -4.24
C PRO A 136 3.32 7.36 -3.07
N THR A 137 3.36 8.52 -2.40
CA THR A 137 2.53 8.75 -1.21
C THR A 137 1.04 8.76 -1.51
N VAL A 138 0.62 9.23 -2.68
CA VAL A 138 -0.77 9.20 -3.13
C VAL A 138 -0.86 8.30 -4.35
N ARG A 139 -1.79 7.34 -4.30
CA ARG A 139 -2.01 6.37 -5.39
C ARG A 139 -3.50 6.26 -5.69
N PRO A 140 -3.95 6.43 -6.95
CA PRO A 140 -5.34 6.16 -7.30
C PRO A 140 -5.67 4.68 -7.15
N TYR A 141 -6.94 4.40 -6.88
CA TYR A 141 -7.51 3.06 -6.73
C TYR A 141 -8.79 2.94 -7.54
N ILE A 142 -8.96 1.80 -8.19
CA ILE A 142 -10.23 1.38 -8.78
C ILE A 142 -10.51 -0.07 -8.40
N GLY A 143 -11.77 -0.43 -8.21
CA GLY A 143 -12.12 -1.78 -7.87
C GLY A 143 -13.61 -2.06 -7.92
N ILE A 144 -13.94 -3.27 -7.51
CA ILE A 144 -15.29 -3.79 -7.33
C ILE A 144 -15.40 -4.39 -5.93
N GLY A 145 -16.62 -4.50 -5.44
CA GLY A 145 -16.85 -5.15 -4.15
C GLY A 145 -18.26 -5.66 -3.98
N PHE A 146 -18.45 -6.40 -2.90
CA PHE A 146 -19.73 -6.83 -2.38
C PHE A 146 -19.84 -6.43 -0.91
N GLY A 147 -21.00 -5.94 -0.49
CA GLY A 147 -21.23 -5.46 0.88
C GLY A 147 -21.18 -3.93 0.98
N HIS A 148 -21.10 -3.41 2.20
CA HIS A 148 -21.25 -1.98 2.51
C HIS A 148 -22.57 -1.35 2.03
N THR A 149 -23.58 -2.12 1.57
CA THR A 149 -24.77 -1.61 0.85
C THR A 149 -25.43 -0.40 1.54
N PRO A 150 -25.65 0.75 0.89
CA PRO A 150 -26.20 1.97 1.52
C PRO A 150 -27.54 1.76 2.25
N ILE A 151 -28.38 0.85 1.74
CA ILE A 151 -29.74 0.60 2.24
C ILE A 151 -29.84 -0.60 3.20
N ALA A 152 -28.72 -1.21 3.59
CA ALA A 152 -28.72 -2.33 4.54
C ALA A 152 -29.23 -1.89 5.93
N GLN A 153 -29.93 -2.81 6.59
CA GLN A 153 -30.42 -2.64 7.96
C GLN A 153 -29.25 -2.64 8.97
N LYS A 154 -29.54 -2.18 10.19
CA LYS A 154 -28.59 -2.21 11.31
C LYS A 154 -28.18 -3.65 11.63
N GLY A 155 -26.94 -3.83 12.08
CA GLY A 155 -26.39 -5.12 12.47
C GLY A 155 -25.10 -5.49 11.76
N PHE A 156 -24.72 -6.76 11.89
CA PHE A 156 -23.50 -7.30 11.30
C PHE A 156 -23.69 -7.69 9.84
N SER A 157 -22.65 -7.47 9.03
CA SER A 157 -22.55 -8.01 7.67
C SER A 157 -21.11 -8.36 7.34
N ALA A 158 -20.88 -8.89 6.15
CA ALA A 158 -19.55 -9.18 5.62
C ALA A 158 -19.39 -8.47 4.28
N PHE A 159 -18.14 -8.23 3.90
CA PHE A 159 -17.83 -7.62 2.62
C PHE A 159 -16.60 -8.26 1.98
N PHE A 160 -16.48 -8.03 0.68
CA PHE A 160 -15.34 -8.41 -0.15
C PHE A 160 -15.00 -7.26 -1.08
N ASP A 161 -13.71 -6.95 -1.20
CA ASP A 161 -13.17 -5.96 -2.14
C ASP A 161 -12.08 -6.59 -3.00
N ALA A 162 -12.13 -6.29 -4.30
CA ALA A 162 -11.07 -6.57 -5.24
C ALA A 162 -10.81 -5.35 -6.12
N GLY A 163 -9.57 -4.91 -6.20
CA GLY A 163 -9.21 -3.75 -7.00
C GLY A 163 -7.74 -3.69 -7.32
N VAL A 164 -7.33 -2.56 -7.88
CA VAL A 164 -5.95 -2.29 -8.24
C VAL A 164 -5.64 -0.85 -7.92
N THR A 165 -4.44 -0.63 -7.38
CA THR A 165 -3.86 0.70 -7.24
C THR A 165 -2.73 0.90 -8.24
N TYR A 166 -2.56 2.15 -8.69
CA TYR A 166 -1.46 2.53 -9.56
C TYR A 166 -0.47 3.42 -8.81
N GLY A 167 0.80 3.06 -8.83
CA GLY A 167 1.88 3.89 -8.31
C GLY A 167 3.24 3.31 -8.68
N ARG A 168 4.07 4.07 -9.39
CA ARG A 168 5.42 3.64 -9.77
C ARG A 168 6.35 3.72 -8.56
N PRO A 169 6.87 2.60 -8.02
CA PRO A 169 7.79 2.65 -6.91
C PRO A 169 9.07 3.39 -7.29
N HIS A 170 9.67 4.10 -6.34
CA HIS A 170 10.99 4.68 -6.49
C HIS A 170 12.01 3.81 -5.75
N VAL A 171 13.07 3.41 -6.44
CA VAL A 171 14.17 2.62 -5.88
C VAL A 171 15.34 3.53 -5.51
N THR A 172 15.76 3.42 -4.26
CA THR A 172 17.03 3.97 -3.75
C THR A 172 17.98 2.82 -3.44
N LEU A 173 19.23 2.95 -3.87
CA LEU A 173 20.31 2.03 -3.57
C LEU A 173 21.43 2.83 -2.91
N ASP A 174 21.69 2.54 -1.65
CA ASP A 174 22.74 3.17 -0.84
C ASP A 174 23.91 2.20 -0.74
N VAL A 175 25.01 2.56 -1.41
CA VAL A 175 26.23 1.75 -1.51
C VAL A 175 27.34 2.52 -0.80
N PRO A 176 28.05 1.90 0.16
CA PRO A 176 29.19 2.48 0.83
C PRO A 176 30.27 2.98 -0.13
N ALA A 177 30.95 4.08 0.23
CA ALA A 177 31.89 4.78 -0.64
C ALA A 177 33.06 3.90 -1.11
N ASP A 178 33.54 3.00 -0.25
CA ASP A 178 34.64 2.09 -0.57
C ASP A 178 34.22 1.10 -1.67
N ILE A 179 33.01 0.56 -1.56
CA ILE A 179 32.42 -0.30 -2.59
C ILE A 179 32.16 0.50 -3.88
N VAL A 180 31.71 1.76 -3.79
CA VAL A 180 31.55 2.63 -4.97
C VAL A 180 32.89 2.92 -5.65
N ALA A 181 33.97 3.09 -4.88
CA ALA A 181 35.30 3.35 -5.42
C ALA A 181 35.83 2.16 -6.24
N GLU A 182 35.52 0.93 -5.82
CA GLU A 182 35.89 -0.29 -6.54
C GLU A 182 34.93 -0.61 -7.70
N ALA A 183 33.62 -0.52 -7.45
CA ALA A 183 32.59 -0.84 -8.44
C ALA A 183 32.47 0.22 -9.53
N GLY A 184 32.77 1.47 -9.20
CA GLY A 184 32.50 2.63 -10.04
C GLY A 184 31.02 3.01 -10.05
N GLN A 185 30.76 4.32 -10.06
CA GLN A 185 29.41 4.87 -10.04
C GLN A 185 28.51 4.32 -11.16
N ALA A 186 29.07 4.05 -12.35
CA ALA A 186 28.31 3.53 -13.48
C ALA A 186 27.69 2.14 -13.21
N ASN A 187 28.39 1.25 -12.50
CA ASN A 187 27.86 -0.07 -12.15
C ASN A 187 26.78 0.02 -11.06
N VAL A 188 26.97 0.90 -10.08
CA VAL A 188 25.95 1.17 -9.05
C VAL A 188 24.67 1.74 -9.67
N ASP A 189 24.81 2.67 -10.63
CA ASP A 189 23.68 3.25 -11.34
C ASP A 189 22.96 2.22 -12.23
N ALA A 190 23.70 1.32 -12.86
CA ALA A 190 23.15 0.21 -13.64
C ALA A 190 22.39 -0.78 -12.75
N GLU A 191 22.94 -1.15 -11.60
CA GLU A 191 22.26 -2.02 -10.63
C GLU A 191 20.98 -1.37 -10.08
N ARG A 192 21.07 -0.08 -9.70
CA ARG A 192 19.89 0.69 -9.28
C ARG A 192 18.82 0.72 -10.38
N GLN A 193 19.21 0.89 -11.63
CA GLN A 193 18.28 0.88 -12.76
C GLN A 193 17.66 -0.50 -12.97
N ALA A 194 18.43 -1.59 -12.85
CA ALA A 194 17.90 -2.95 -12.93
C ALA A 194 16.88 -3.24 -11.81
N LEU A 195 17.13 -2.76 -10.59
CA LEU A 195 16.19 -2.83 -9.49
C LEU A 195 14.94 -1.97 -9.76
N GLN A 196 15.11 -0.76 -10.32
CA GLN A 196 14.01 0.11 -10.73
C GLN A 196 13.13 -0.55 -11.80
N ASP A 197 13.72 -1.21 -12.79
CA ASP A 197 12.98 -1.91 -13.85
C ASP A 197 12.20 -3.11 -13.32
N LYS A 198 12.73 -3.81 -12.30
CA LYS A 198 12.01 -4.86 -11.57
C LYS A 198 10.85 -4.27 -10.76
N ALA A 199 11.08 -3.19 -10.02
CA ALA A 199 10.06 -2.51 -9.23
C ALA A 199 8.95 -1.90 -10.10
N ASP A 200 9.29 -1.43 -11.30
CA ASP A 200 8.37 -0.86 -12.28
C ASP A 200 7.32 -1.86 -12.77
N LYS A 201 7.58 -3.17 -12.69
CA LYS A 201 6.57 -4.21 -13.00
C LYS A 201 5.43 -4.21 -11.98
N TRP A 202 5.68 -3.71 -10.78
CA TRP A 202 4.72 -3.61 -9.68
C TRP A 202 4.02 -2.24 -9.61
N ARG A 203 4.09 -1.45 -10.69
CA ARG A 203 3.37 -0.16 -10.77
C ARG A 203 1.85 -0.33 -10.62
N TRP A 204 1.32 -1.50 -10.99
CA TRP A 204 -0.06 -1.90 -10.74
C TRP A 204 -0.05 -2.95 -9.64
N TYR A 205 -0.66 -2.62 -8.50
CA TYR A 205 -0.69 -3.50 -7.34
C TYR A 205 -2.12 -3.97 -7.07
N PRO A 206 -2.41 -5.28 -7.21
CA PRO A 206 -3.73 -5.82 -6.92
C PRO A 206 -3.98 -5.83 -5.41
N ILE A 207 -5.20 -5.45 -5.04
CA ILE A 207 -5.66 -5.41 -3.65
C ILE A 207 -6.87 -6.32 -3.53
N VAL A 208 -6.84 -7.23 -2.56
CA VAL A 208 -7.98 -8.09 -2.22
C VAL A 208 -8.17 -8.07 -0.72
N LYS A 209 -9.40 -7.84 -0.29
CA LYS A 209 -9.76 -7.69 1.13
C LYS A 209 -11.09 -8.38 1.43
N VAL A 210 -11.22 -8.92 2.63
CA VAL A 210 -12.47 -9.40 3.21
C VAL A 210 -12.60 -8.86 4.62
N GLY A 211 -13.83 -8.73 5.10
CA GLY A 211 -14.04 -8.27 6.45
C GLY A 211 -15.47 -8.34 6.93
N VAL A 212 -15.67 -7.80 8.13
CA VAL A 212 -16.95 -7.77 8.84
C VAL A 212 -17.29 -6.32 9.14
N THR A 213 -18.54 -5.94 8.90
CA THR A 213 -19.08 -4.61 9.16
C THR A 213 -20.08 -4.66 10.31
N TYR A 214 -20.22 -3.54 11.02
CA TYR A 214 -21.32 -3.31 11.95
C TYR A 214 -21.95 -1.94 11.67
N ARG A 215 -23.26 -1.95 11.43
CA ARG A 215 -24.06 -0.76 11.11
C ARG A 215 -25.00 -0.39 12.25
N PHE A 216 -25.05 0.89 12.61
CA PHE A 216 -25.82 1.42 13.74
C PHE A 216 -26.60 2.70 13.43
#